data_AF-A0A2G2PLQ6-F1
#
_entry.id   AF-A0A2G2PLQ6-F1
#
_cell.length_a   1.000
_cell.length_b   1.000
_cell.length_c   1.000
_cell.angle_alpha   90.00
_cell.angle_beta   90.00
_cell.angle_gamma   90.00
#
_symmetry.space_group_name_H-M   'P 1'
#
loop_
_entity.id
_entity.type
_entity.pdbx_description
1 polymer ?
#
loop_
_entity_poly.entity_id
_entity_poly.type
_entity_poly.pdbx_seq_one_letter_code
_entity_poly.pdbx_strand_id
1 'polypeptide(L)'
;MKKLTFLTFFCALLAVPLLYGQSTLSTTAEGFVNSTNTSTSSQNNNTFQEPIVTRSQEDNNPMELMAISRIDGPYCDPCSTPGSGFALACGTGSNSIIQGIDVSGLANAVNILSVDYMQDSQGSNPGSVTVNIFCGSAAANPPPYSGSDVPDYSENFPVNGANDGSCVTLNFTMPYTVDASCDTVWIEFLTTTGRLIHTPQTCGGNPGTGLNSWIQAPDCGINVPTLFSTLGFPSEDAAFSITVEDAAAAPFTECGVPLGQPIPAVGTSGPMTPSVATV
;
A
#
# COMPACT_ATOMS: atom_id res chain seq x y z
N MET A 1 -37.80 27.71 46.76
CA MET A 1 -38.73 26.56 46.60
C MET A 1 -38.30 25.82 45.33
N LYS A 2 -37.70 24.64 45.50
CA LYS A 2 -37.06 23.84 44.45
C LYS A 2 -38.11 22.90 43.83
N LYS A 3 -38.24 22.86 42.50
CA LYS A 3 -38.93 21.78 41.79
C LYS A 3 -37.88 20.88 41.15
N LEU A 4 -37.80 19.67 41.70
CA LEU A 4 -36.95 18.56 41.33
C LEU A 4 -37.81 17.63 40.47
N THR A 5 -37.52 17.50 39.18
CA THR A 5 -38.23 16.55 38.31
C THR A 5 -37.42 15.26 38.25
N PHE A 6 -37.93 14.25 38.94
CA PHE A 6 -37.54 12.84 38.82
C PHE A 6 -37.99 12.32 37.45
N LEU A 7 -37.06 11.78 36.65
CA LEU A 7 -37.41 10.90 35.53
C LEU A 7 -36.81 9.53 35.79
N THR A 8 -37.72 8.56 35.86
CA THR A 8 -37.56 7.22 36.38
C THR A 8 -36.92 6.29 35.36
N PHE A 9 -36.03 5.44 35.86
CA PHE A 9 -35.56 4.20 35.26
C PHE A 9 -36.70 3.36 34.64
N PHE A 10 -36.50 2.85 33.43
CA PHE A 10 -37.06 1.56 33.03
C PHE A 10 -35.96 0.68 32.44
N CYS A 11 -35.49 -0.22 33.30
CA CYS A 11 -34.61 -1.32 33.00
C CYS A 11 -35.50 -2.45 32.45
N ALA A 12 -35.31 -2.84 31.18
CA ALA A 12 -35.88 -4.06 30.63
C ALA A 12 -34.74 -4.97 30.20
N LEU A 13 -34.26 -5.76 31.18
CA LEU A 13 -33.64 -7.05 30.93
C LEU A 13 -34.66 -7.93 30.18
N LEU A 14 -34.30 -8.40 28.99
CA LEU A 14 -34.77 -9.68 28.49
C LEU A 14 -33.55 -10.51 28.08
N ALA A 15 -33.46 -11.65 28.72
CA ALA A 15 -32.44 -12.67 28.62
C ALA A 15 -32.75 -13.65 27.48
N VAL A 16 -31.72 -14.01 26.69
CA VAL A 16 -31.25 -15.39 26.36
C VAL A 16 -32.18 -16.24 25.46
N PRO A 17 -31.70 -17.03 24.46
CA PRO A 17 -30.46 -17.80 24.49
C PRO A 17 -29.50 -17.76 23.30
N LEU A 18 -28.24 -18.01 23.67
CA LEU A 18 -27.16 -18.59 22.86
C LEU A 18 -27.63 -19.91 22.20
N LEU A 19 -27.55 -19.99 20.88
CA LEU A 19 -27.42 -21.26 20.17
C LEU A 19 -25.97 -21.41 19.71
N TYR A 20 -25.26 -22.32 20.38
CA TYR A 20 -24.08 -22.98 19.86
C TYR A 20 -24.49 -23.82 18.65
N GLY A 21 -24.03 -23.45 17.46
CA GLY A 21 -24.07 -24.29 16.25
C GLY A 21 -22.69 -24.89 16.02
N GLN A 22 -22.56 -26.19 16.31
CA GLN A 22 -21.35 -26.98 16.11
C GLN A 22 -21.02 -27.15 14.63
N SER A 23 -19.72 -27.12 14.36
CA SER A 23 -19.08 -27.50 13.10
C SER A 23 -19.44 -28.93 12.69
N THR A 24 -19.94 -29.12 11.48
CA THR A 24 -19.92 -30.42 10.79
C THR A 24 -18.89 -30.37 9.67
N LEU A 25 -17.72 -30.95 9.93
CA LEU A 25 -16.82 -31.46 8.90
C LEU A 25 -17.61 -32.43 8.02
N SER A 26 -17.62 -32.18 6.70
CA SER A 26 -18.02 -33.18 5.71
C SER A 26 -16.77 -33.65 4.98
N THR A 27 -16.21 -34.77 5.45
CA THR A 27 -15.26 -35.59 4.69
C THR A 27 -16.04 -36.60 3.87
N THR A 28 -16.03 -36.47 2.55
CA THR A 28 -16.33 -37.57 1.63
C THR A 28 -15.03 -37.97 0.93
N ALA A 29 -14.52 -39.13 1.34
CA ALA A 29 -13.46 -39.86 0.68
C ALA A 29 -14.08 -41.09 0.02
N GLU A 30 -14.10 -41.13 -1.31
CA GLU A 30 -14.12 -42.32 -2.18
C GLU A 30 -13.53 -41.86 -3.54
N GLY A 31 -12.67 -42.56 -4.26
CA GLY A 31 -12.36 -43.98 -4.20
C GLY A 31 -11.00 -44.31 -4.82
N PHE A 32 -10.58 -45.49 -4.41
CA PHE A 32 -9.39 -46.25 -4.76
C PHE A 32 -9.45 -46.70 -6.23
N VAL A 33 -8.41 -46.48 -7.02
CA VAL A 33 -8.10 -47.35 -8.18
C VAL A 33 -6.67 -47.85 -8.06
N ASN A 34 -6.61 -49.16 -8.00
CA ASN A 34 -5.46 -50.03 -7.91
C ASN A 34 -4.71 -50.05 -9.25
N SER A 35 -3.40 -49.80 -9.26
CA SER A 35 -2.55 -50.42 -10.29
C SER A 35 -1.16 -50.68 -9.74
N THR A 36 -0.83 -51.96 -9.74
CA THR A 36 0.33 -52.58 -9.13
C THR A 36 1.56 -52.51 -10.04
N ASN A 37 2.69 -52.24 -9.38
CA ASN A 37 3.98 -52.91 -9.54
C ASN A 37 4.97 -52.59 -10.67
N THR A 38 6.19 -52.34 -10.16
CA THR A 38 7.54 -52.69 -10.66
C THR A 38 8.17 -51.86 -11.77
N SER A 39 9.22 -51.12 -11.42
CA SER A 39 10.61 -51.52 -11.75
C SER A 39 11.66 -50.57 -11.13
N THR A 40 12.56 -51.21 -10.37
CA THR A 40 14.03 -50.98 -10.29
C THR A 40 14.62 -49.57 -10.50
N SER A 41 15.22 -49.05 -9.42
CA SER A 41 16.66 -48.71 -9.33
C SER A 41 17.35 -48.25 -10.64
N SER A 42 17.63 -46.95 -10.76
CA SER A 42 18.85 -46.46 -11.39
C SER A 42 19.23 -45.12 -10.78
N GLN A 43 20.40 -45.10 -10.12
CA GLN A 43 21.12 -43.89 -9.79
C GLN A 43 21.47 -43.16 -11.09
N ASN A 44 21.24 -41.86 -11.16
CA ASN A 44 22.08 -40.96 -11.95
C ASN A 44 22.05 -39.55 -11.36
N ASN A 45 23.25 -39.09 -11.01
CA ASN A 45 23.61 -37.69 -10.83
C ASN A 45 22.96 -36.81 -11.90
N ASN A 46 22.33 -35.73 -11.48
CA ASN A 46 22.42 -34.45 -12.21
C ASN A 46 22.12 -33.31 -11.24
N THR A 47 23.19 -32.61 -10.87
CA THR A 47 23.18 -31.28 -10.28
C THR A 47 22.44 -30.34 -11.22
N PHE A 48 21.29 -29.83 -10.81
CA PHE A 48 20.57 -28.80 -11.53
C PHE A 48 21.30 -27.47 -11.26
N GLN A 49 22.22 -27.10 -12.15
CA GLN A 49 22.73 -25.73 -12.20
C GLN A 49 21.68 -24.87 -12.91
N GLU A 50 21.17 -23.86 -12.20
CA GLU A 50 20.39 -22.79 -12.82
C GLU A 50 21.22 -22.11 -13.92
N PRO A 51 20.63 -21.70 -15.04
CA PRO A 51 21.33 -20.94 -16.04
C PRO A 51 21.65 -19.54 -15.48
N ILE A 52 22.93 -19.32 -15.17
CA ILE A 52 23.51 -17.99 -15.00
C ILE A 52 23.32 -17.26 -16.35
N VAL A 53 22.35 -16.35 -16.38
CA VAL A 53 22.24 -15.36 -17.45
C VAL A 53 23.32 -14.31 -17.21
N THR A 54 24.51 -14.54 -17.77
CA THR A 54 25.50 -13.49 -17.97
C THR A 54 24.92 -12.49 -18.99
N ARG A 55 24.49 -11.32 -18.51
CA ARG A 55 24.28 -10.13 -19.35
C ARG A 55 25.60 -9.79 -20.03
N SER A 56 25.72 -10.09 -21.32
CA SER A 56 26.74 -9.50 -22.17
C SER A 56 26.42 -8.01 -22.30
N GLN A 57 27.30 -7.22 -21.70
CA GLN A 57 27.37 -5.77 -21.79
C GLN A 57 27.88 -5.39 -23.19
N GLU A 58 27.00 -4.95 -24.07
CA GLU A 58 27.30 -4.08 -25.23
C GLU A 58 25.99 -3.68 -25.90
N ASP A 59 25.51 -2.46 -25.60
CA ASP A 59 24.99 -1.52 -26.61
C ASP A 59 24.70 -0.18 -25.94
N ASN A 60 25.52 0.82 -26.31
CA ASN A 60 25.39 2.20 -25.87
C ASN A 60 24.20 2.86 -26.57
N ASN A 61 23.05 2.92 -25.90
CA ASN A 61 21.99 3.86 -26.22
C ASN A 61 21.34 4.32 -24.90
N PRO A 62 21.42 5.60 -24.49
CA PRO A 62 20.86 6.07 -23.23
C PRO A 62 19.36 6.35 -23.43
N MET A 63 18.60 5.28 -23.61
CA MET A 63 17.18 5.27 -23.29
C MET A 63 17.03 4.08 -22.36
N GLU A 64 17.54 4.25 -21.13
CA GLU A 64 17.28 3.35 -20.04
C GLU A 64 15.77 3.28 -19.89
N LEU A 65 15.21 2.16 -20.33
CA LEU A 65 13.78 1.89 -20.29
C LEU A 65 13.35 2.07 -18.84
N MET A 66 12.51 3.08 -18.57
CA MET A 66 11.97 3.31 -17.22
C MET A 66 11.33 2.01 -16.76
N ALA A 67 11.91 1.39 -15.74
CA ALA A 67 11.46 0.09 -15.27
C ALA A 67 10.21 0.30 -14.43
N ILE A 68 9.05 -0.08 -14.98
CA ILE A 68 7.82 -0.17 -14.19
C ILE A 68 7.99 -1.34 -13.21
N SER A 69 7.85 -1.05 -11.93
CA SER A 69 7.96 -2.02 -10.84
C SER A 69 6.68 -2.02 -10.02
N ARG A 70 6.36 -3.17 -9.43
CA ARG A 70 5.25 -3.32 -8.49
C ARG A 70 5.79 -3.60 -7.11
N ILE A 71 5.24 -2.90 -6.12
CA ILE A 71 5.60 -3.04 -4.70
C ILE A 71 4.36 -3.47 -3.96
N ASP A 72 4.39 -4.68 -3.41
CA ASP A 72 3.31 -5.18 -2.58
C ASP A 72 3.41 -4.62 -1.16
N GLY A 73 2.27 -4.38 -0.53
CA GLY A 73 2.19 -4.00 0.86
C GLY A 73 2.66 -5.12 1.80
N PRO A 74 2.83 -4.81 3.09
CA PRO A 74 3.42 -5.71 4.09
C PRO A 74 2.64 -7.01 4.33
N TYR A 75 1.37 -7.07 3.89
CA TYR A 75 0.57 -8.28 4.02
C TYR A 75 0.75 -9.24 2.84
N CYS A 76 0.43 -8.78 1.63
CA CYS A 76 0.51 -9.57 0.40
C CYS A 76 0.19 -8.71 -0.84
N ASP A 77 0.39 -9.31 -2.02
CA ASP A 77 -0.24 -8.89 -3.27
C ASP A 77 -1.77 -9.11 -3.23
N PRO A 78 -2.60 -8.04 -3.35
CA PRO A 78 -4.07 -8.14 -3.34
C PRO A 78 -4.66 -8.93 -4.51
N CYS A 79 -3.98 -9.00 -5.65
CA CYS A 79 -4.44 -9.68 -6.85
C CYS A 79 -4.02 -11.16 -6.90
N SER A 80 -3.08 -11.60 -6.05
CA SER A 80 -2.55 -12.98 -6.06
C SER A 80 -3.53 -14.01 -5.48
N THR A 81 -4.47 -13.59 -4.65
CA THR A 81 -5.50 -14.47 -4.08
C THR A 81 -6.76 -13.65 -3.80
N PRO A 82 -7.91 -13.98 -4.40
CA PRO A 82 -9.18 -13.39 -3.99
C PRO A 82 -9.46 -13.83 -2.55
N GLY A 83 -9.23 -12.92 -1.62
CA GLY A 83 -9.55 -13.14 -0.22
C GLY A 83 -11.05 -13.43 -0.06
N SER A 84 -11.40 -14.31 0.86
CA SER A 84 -12.75 -14.34 1.43
C SER A 84 -12.65 -13.76 2.85
N GLY A 85 -13.51 -12.81 3.18
CA GLY A 85 -13.43 -12.10 4.47
C GLY A 85 -14.09 -10.73 4.44
N PHE A 86 -14.50 -10.27 5.61
CA PHE A 86 -15.31 -9.07 5.80
C PHE A 86 -14.43 -7.85 6.04
N ALA A 87 -14.67 -6.75 5.34
CA ALA A 87 -14.14 -5.45 5.77
C ALA A 87 -14.91 -4.88 6.97
N LEU A 88 -14.18 -4.22 7.86
CA LEU A 88 -14.72 -3.45 8.97
C LEU A 88 -15.37 -2.17 8.45
N ALA A 89 -16.68 -2.04 8.66
CA ALA A 89 -17.47 -0.91 8.18
C ALA A 89 -18.44 -0.40 9.23
N CYS A 90 -18.54 0.92 9.34
CA CYS A 90 -19.60 1.58 10.10
C CYS A 90 -20.74 1.81 9.12
N GLY A 91 -21.81 1.02 9.24
CA GLY A 91 -22.77 0.80 8.14
C GLY A 91 -23.34 2.03 7.42
N THR A 92 -23.39 3.21 8.05
CA THR A 92 -23.92 4.45 7.43
C THR A 92 -22.92 5.59 7.35
N GLY A 93 -21.65 5.33 7.67
CA GLY A 93 -20.68 6.35 8.01
C GLY A 93 -19.41 6.32 7.18
N SER A 94 -18.61 7.37 7.31
CA SER A 94 -17.29 7.42 6.68
C SER A 94 -16.38 6.35 7.27
N ASN A 95 -15.58 5.73 6.41
CA ASN A 95 -14.63 4.70 6.79
C ASN A 95 -13.33 4.91 6.03
N SER A 96 -12.23 4.90 6.77
CA SER A 96 -10.88 5.00 6.25
C SER A 96 -10.07 3.78 6.68
N ILE A 97 -9.44 3.12 5.73
CA ILE A 97 -8.44 2.08 5.98
C ILE A 97 -7.11 2.57 5.43
N ILE A 98 -6.06 2.45 6.23
CA ILE A 98 -4.71 2.90 5.86
C ILE A 98 -3.68 1.82 6.20
N GLN A 99 -2.71 1.66 5.29
CA GLN A 99 -1.56 0.75 5.44
C GLN A 99 -0.31 1.41 4.84
N GLY A 100 0.83 1.15 5.46
CA GLY A 100 2.14 1.60 4.99
C GLY A 100 2.79 0.55 4.07
N ILE A 101 3.32 0.99 2.95
CA ILE A 101 4.14 0.21 2.02
C ILE A 101 5.59 0.70 2.15
N ASP A 102 6.49 -0.23 2.46
CA ASP A 102 7.92 0.07 2.61
C ASP A 102 8.53 0.41 1.24
N VAL A 103 9.10 1.61 1.15
CA VAL A 103 9.78 2.12 -0.04
C VAL A 103 11.21 2.57 0.26
N SER A 104 11.71 2.30 1.47
CA SER A 104 13.05 2.71 1.92
C SER A 104 14.20 2.10 1.09
N GLY A 105 13.92 1.06 0.32
CA GLY A 105 14.88 0.44 -0.61
C GLY A 105 14.99 1.11 -1.98
N LEU A 106 14.20 2.13 -2.27
CA LEU A 106 14.22 2.82 -3.56
C LEU A 106 15.42 3.78 -3.64
N ALA A 107 16.29 3.56 -4.62
CA ALA A 107 17.52 4.35 -4.79
C ALA A 107 17.26 5.76 -5.35
N ASN A 108 16.15 5.93 -6.07
CA ASN A 108 15.76 7.17 -6.74
C ASN A 108 14.34 7.55 -6.35
N ALA A 109 13.97 8.80 -6.62
CA ALA A 109 12.58 9.21 -6.59
C ALA A 109 11.77 8.39 -7.61
N VAL A 110 10.54 8.03 -7.25
CA VAL A 110 9.66 7.24 -8.11
C VAL A 110 8.31 7.91 -8.27
N ASN A 111 7.67 7.71 -9.42
CA ASN A 111 6.29 8.09 -9.65
C ASN A 111 5.38 6.93 -9.30
N ILE A 112 4.43 7.12 -8.38
CA ILE A 112 3.35 6.17 -8.14
C ILE A 112 2.31 6.34 -9.26
N LEU A 113 2.16 5.29 -10.07
CA LEU A 113 1.28 5.24 -11.22
C LEU A 113 -0.13 4.77 -10.86
N SER A 114 -0.20 3.79 -9.96
CA SER A 114 -1.47 3.19 -9.57
C SER A 114 -1.40 2.54 -8.20
N VAL A 115 -2.58 2.27 -7.64
CA VAL A 115 -2.77 1.37 -6.49
C VAL A 115 -3.71 0.24 -6.88
N ASP A 116 -3.35 -0.99 -6.49
CA ASP A 116 -4.24 -2.14 -6.58
C ASP A 116 -4.78 -2.52 -5.21
N TYR A 117 -6.02 -2.98 -5.20
CA TYR A 117 -6.70 -3.49 -4.01
C TYR A 117 -7.77 -4.50 -4.41
N MET A 118 -8.21 -5.31 -3.47
CA MET A 118 -9.34 -6.22 -3.66
C MET A 118 -10.64 -5.52 -3.24
N GLN A 119 -11.53 -5.27 -4.19
CA GLN A 119 -12.71 -4.44 -3.95
C GLN A 119 -13.84 -5.21 -3.25
N ASP A 120 -14.37 -4.66 -2.16
CA ASP A 120 -15.55 -5.13 -1.43
C ASP A 120 -16.57 -3.99 -1.31
N SER A 121 -17.32 -3.78 -2.39
CA SER A 121 -18.37 -2.77 -2.53
C SER A 121 -19.75 -3.18 -2.01
N GLN A 122 -19.90 -4.41 -1.50
CA GLN A 122 -21.18 -4.97 -1.01
C GLN A 122 -22.32 -4.94 -2.05
N GLY A 123 -21.98 -5.02 -3.34
CA GLY A 123 -22.95 -5.10 -4.44
C GLY A 123 -23.92 -3.92 -4.58
N SER A 124 -23.72 -2.79 -3.88
CA SER A 124 -24.64 -1.64 -3.93
C SER A 124 -23.90 -0.32 -4.06
N ASN A 125 -23.91 0.22 -5.29
CA ASN A 125 -23.50 1.56 -5.71
C ASN A 125 -22.56 2.32 -4.74
N PRO A 126 -21.28 1.89 -4.64
CA PRO A 126 -20.31 2.33 -3.63
C PRO A 126 -19.91 3.82 -3.70
N GLY A 127 -20.45 4.58 -4.66
CA GLY A 127 -20.14 5.99 -4.85
C GLY A 127 -18.71 6.18 -5.34
N SER A 128 -17.90 6.86 -4.56
CA SER A 128 -16.50 7.16 -4.85
C SER A 128 -15.63 6.86 -3.65
N VAL A 129 -14.37 6.54 -3.94
CA VAL A 129 -13.30 6.45 -2.95
C VAL A 129 -12.31 7.56 -3.16
N THR A 130 -11.83 8.15 -2.08
CA THR A 130 -10.66 9.01 -2.08
C THR A 130 -9.45 8.17 -1.71
N VAL A 131 -8.44 8.13 -2.58
CA VAL A 131 -7.13 7.59 -2.23
C VAL A 131 -6.25 8.75 -1.80
N ASN A 132 -5.79 8.74 -0.55
CA ASN A 132 -4.81 9.68 -0.04
C ASN A 132 -3.46 9.00 0.11
N ILE A 133 -2.41 9.72 -0.23
CA ILE A 133 -1.03 9.27 -0.10
C ILE A 133 -0.31 10.18 0.88
N PHE A 134 0.43 9.58 1.80
CA PHE A 134 1.33 10.28 2.70
C PHE A 134 2.71 9.62 2.64
N CYS A 135 3.75 10.44 2.75
CA CYS A 135 5.10 9.99 2.98
C CYS A 135 5.45 10.14 4.46
N GLY A 136 6.02 9.10 5.06
CA GLY A 136 6.44 9.15 6.46
C GLY A 136 7.49 8.11 6.81
N SER A 137 7.78 8.02 8.11
CA SER A 137 8.65 6.98 8.64
C SER A 137 7.88 5.67 8.83
N ALA A 138 8.60 4.55 8.77
CA ALA A 138 8.06 3.22 9.08
C ALA A 138 7.55 3.06 10.52
N ALA A 139 7.90 4.00 11.41
CA ALA A 139 7.54 3.98 12.82
C ALA A 139 6.36 4.91 13.18
N ALA A 140 5.68 5.49 12.20
CA ALA A 140 4.53 6.38 12.46
C ALA A 140 3.40 5.61 13.17
N ASN A 141 3.07 6.03 14.39
CA ASN A 141 2.02 5.43 15.21
C ASN A 141 1.29 6.49 16.07
N PRO A 142 -0.01 6.76 15.81
CA PRO A 142 -0.78 6.23 14.68
C PRO A 142 -0.18 6.73 13.35
N PRO A 143 -0.49 6.07 12.22
CA PRO A 143 -0.09 6.56 10.91
C PRO A 143 -0.73 7.93 10.61
N PRO A 144 -0.13 8.73 9.71
CA PRO A 144 -0.75 9.96 9.22
C PRO A 144 -2.09 9.64 8.57
N TYR A 145 -3.09 10.50 8.72
CA TYR A 145 -4.41 10.26 8.10
C TYR A 145 -5.13 11.57 7.79
N SER A 146 -6.00 11.57 6.78
CA SER A 146 -6.60 12.79 6.23
C SER A 146 -7.48 13.58 7.19
N GLY A 147 -7.89 12.99 8.32
CA GLY A 147 -8.64 13.69 9.36
C GLY A 147 -7.79 14.51 10.34
N SER A 148 -6.46 14.30 10.40
CA SER A 148 -5.53 15.15 11.17
C SER A 148 -4.39 15.75 10.36
N ASP A 149 -4.02 15.10 9.26
CA ASP A 149 -2.88 15.45 8.43
C ASP A 149 -3.34 15.82 7.02
N VAL A 150 -2.54 16.63 6.34
CA VAL A 150 -2.78 16.97 4.93
C VAL A 150 -2.11 15.88 4.08
N PRO A 151 -2.84 15.19 3.20
CA PRO A 151 -2.23 14.26 2.24
C PRO A 151 -1.23 14.96 1.32
N ASP A 152 -0.13 14.29 1.00
CA ASP A 152 0.79 14.76 -0.05
C ASP A 152 0.13 14.66 -1.42
N TYR A 153 -0.74 13.67 -1.59
CA TYR A 153 -1.56 13.49 -2.79
C TYR A 153 -2.96 12.98 -2.42
N SER A 154 -3.97 13.38 -3.18
CA SER A 154 -5.36 12.96 -2.99
C SER A 154 -6.09 12.92 -4.33
N GLU A 155 -6.71 11.78 -4.65
CA GLU A 155 -7.54 11.64 -5.86
C GLU A 155 -8.80 10.82 -5.59
N ASN A 156 -9.90 11.24 -6.21
CA ASN A 156 -11.19 10.57 -6.13
C ASN A 156 -11.40 9.64 -7.32
N PHE A 157 -11.73 8.39 -7.03
CA PHE A 157 -12.03 7.37 -8.02
C PHE A 157 -13.50 6.94 -7.96
N PRO A 158 -14.18 6.81 -9.10
CA PRO A 158 -15.48 6.16 -9.13
C PRO A 158 -15.31 4.69 -8.80
N VAL A 159 -16.19 4.14 -7.96
CA VAL A 159 -16.18 2.72 -7.64
C VAL A 159 -17.23 2.00 -8.47
N ASN A 160 -16.84 0.93 -9.15
CA ASN A 160 -17.75 0.11 -9.94
C ASN A 160 -18.18 -1.13 -9.15
N GLY A 161 -19.44 -1.20 -8.73
CA GLY A 161 -19.98 -2.34 -8.00
C GLY A 161 -19.91 -3.69 -8.76
N ALA A 162 -19.69 -3.68 -10.09
CA ALA A 162 -19.45 -4.91 -10.85
C ALA A 162 -18.09 -5.57 -10.55
N ASN A 163 -17.17 -4.83 -9.93
CA ASN A 163 -15.84 -5.33 -9.55
C ASN A 163 -15.82 -5.92 -8.13
N ASP A 164 -16.98 -6.12 -7.50
CA ASP A 164 -17.08 -6.72 -6.17
C ASP A 164 -16.39 -8.10 -6.12
N GLY A 165 -15.51 -8.30 -5.14
CA GLY A 165 -14.69 -9.50 -5.01
C GLY A 165 -13.60 -9.66 -6.08
N SER A 166 -13.28 -8.59 -6.82
CA SER A 166 -12.24 -8.59 -7.86
C SER A 166 -11.09 -7.65 -7.50
N CYS A 167 -9.90 -7.96 -8.02
CA CYS A 167 -8.78 -7.02 -7.93
C CYS A 167 -9.03 -5.82 -8.85
N VAL A 168 -8.86 -4.62 -8.32
CA VAL A 168 -9.08 -3.36 -9.03
C VAL A 168 -7.81 -2.52 -8.96
N THR A 169 -7.39 -2.02 -10.12
CA THR A 169 -6.31 -1.05 -10.26
C THR A 169 -6.90 0.35 -10.42
N LEU A 170 -6.51 1.28 -9.56
CA LEU A 170 -6.81 2.70 -9.66
C LEU A 170 -5.59 3.43 -10.22
N ASN A 171 -5.69 3.89 -11.47
CA ASN A 171 -4.61 4.62 -12.13
C ASN A 171 -4.73 6.10 -11.82
N PHE A 172 -3.69 6.70 -11.24
CA PHE A 172 -3.67 8.13 -10.93
C PHE A 172 -3.65 8.97 -12.20
N THR A 173 -4.46 10.03 -12.25
CA THR A 173 -4.49 10.94 -13.40
C THR A 173 -3.16 11.67 -13.57
N MET A 174 -2.54 12.04 -12.45
CA MET A 174 -1.19 12.59 -12.39
C MET A 174 -0.39 11.75 -11.40
N PRO A 175 0.61 10.98 -11.86
CA PRO A 175 1.45 10.20 -10.96
C PRO A 175 2.06 11.07 -9.87
N TYR A 176 2.05 10.57 -8.63
CA TYR A 176 2.65 11.25 -7.49
C TYR A 176 4.11 10.86 -7.36
N THR A 177 5.02 11.83 -7.36
CA THR A 177 6.45 11.58 -7.16
C THR A 177 6.76 11.47 -5.66
N VAL A 178 7.24 10.30 -5.26
CA VAL A 178 7.79 10.04 -3.93
C VAL A 178 9.30 10.27 -3.98
N ASP A 179 9.81 11.12 -3.09
CA ASP A 179 11.25 11.35 -2.94
C ASP A 179 11.94 10.13 -2.30
N ALA A 180 13.22 9.93 -2.62
CA ALA A 180 14.04 8.86 -2.04
C ALA A 180 14.21 8.97 -0.51
N SER A 181 13.89 10.11 0.10
CA SER A 181 13.85 10.27 1.56
C SER A 181 12.63 9.63 2.23
N CYS A 182 11.68 9.11 1.44
CA CYS A 182 10.50 8.45 1.97
C CYS A 182 10.83 7.02 2.40
N ASP A 183 10.62 6.69 3.68
CA ASP A 183 10.77 5.30 4.14
C ASP A 183 9.50 4.49 3.89
N THR A 184 8.34 5.12 4.07
CA THR A 184 7.04 4.45 3.98
C THR A 184 6.02 5.33 3.30
N VAL A 185 5.38 4.78 2.27
CA VAL A 185 4.22 5.36 1.63
C VAL A 185 2.98 4.82 2.34
N TRP A 186 2.24 5.70 2.99
CA TRP A 186 0.96 5.37 3.59
C TRP A 186 -0.15 5.60 2.58
N ILE A 187 -0.91 4.54 2.28
CA ILE A 187 -2.04 4.56 1.36
C ILE A 187 -3.31 4.47 2.17
N GLU A 188 -4.11 5.52 2.12
CA GLU A 188 -5.42 5.60 2.77
C GLU A 188 -6.52 5.52 1.72
N PHE A 189 -7.46 4.60 1.92
CA PHE A 189 -8.72 4.54 1.18
C PHE A 189 -9.82 5.10 2.07
N LEU A 190 -10.24 6.32 1.77
CA LEU A 190 -11.34 7.00 2.45
C LEU A 190 -12.63 6.84 1.65
N THR A 191 -13.65 6.31 2.31
CA THR A 191 -15.01 6.16 1.77
C THR A 191 -15.97 7.02 2.57
N THR A 192 -16.95 7.62 1.89
CA THR A 192 -17.99 8.42 2.54
C THR A 192 -19.06 7.56 3.21
N THR A 193 -19.25 6.33 2.72
CA THR A 193 -20.21 5.38 3.29
C THR A 193 -19.76 3.97 2.98
N GLY A 194 -19.94 3.08 3.96
CA GLY A 194 -19.84 1.65 3.75
C GLY A 194 -18.41 1.13 3.83
N ARG A 195 -18.11 0.17 2.94
CA ARG A 195 -16.85 -0.57 2.90
C ARG A 195 -16.42 -0.72 1.46
N LEU A 196 -15.11 -0.85 1.25
CA LEU A 196 -14.55 -0.94 -0.09
C LEU A 196 -13.38 -1.92 -0.23
N ILE A 197 -12.71 -2.29 0.85
CA ILE A 197 -11.48 -3.07 0.80
C ILE A 197 -11.71 -4.40 1.47
N HIS A 198 -11.40 -5.50 0.80
CA HIS A 198 -11.35 -6.80 1.46
C HIS A 198 -10.22 -6.86 2.49
N THR A 199 -10.53 -7.42 3.67
CA THR A 199 -9.55 -7.65 4.75
C THR A 199 -9.54 -9.13 5.13
N PRO A 200 -9.01 -10.00 4.25
CA PRO A 200 -9.09 -11.44 4.44
C PRO A 200 -8.21 -11.91 5.60
N GLN A 201 -8.52 -13.10 6.11
CA GLN A 201 -7.69 -13.72 7.14
C GLN A 201 -6.41 -14.35 6.60
N THR A 202 -6.41 -14.69 5.31
CA THR A 202 -5.26 -15.26 4.63
C THR A 202 -5.14 -14.66 3.23
N CYS A 203 -3.92 -14.36 2.81
CA CYS A 203 -3.64 -13.87 1.47
C CYS A 203 -2.31 -14.46 0.97
N GLY A 204 -2.32 -15.10 -0.21
CA GLY A 204 -1.12 -15.75 -0.74
C GLY A 204 -0.52 -16.84 0.20
N GLY A 205 -1.31 -17.39 1.11
CA GLY A 205 -0.85 -18.32 2.16
C GLY A 205 -0.32 -17.65 3.43
N ASN A 206 -0.20 -16.32 3.46
CA ASN A 206 0.20 -15.57 4.65
C ASN A 206 -1.00 -15.30 5.57
N PRO A 207 -0.93 -15.63 6.87
CA PRO A 207 -1.98 -15.28 7.82
C PRO A 207 -1.98 -13.78 8.09
N GLY A 208 -3.17 -13.18 8.18
CA GLY A 208 -3.34 -11.82 8.68
C GLY A 208 -2.93 -11.73 10.14
N THR A 209 -2.54 -10.53 10.56
CA THR A 209 -2.06 -10.23 11.91
C THR A 209 -2.82 -9.09 12.58
N GLY A 210 -3.51 -8.26 11.78
CA GLY A 210 -4.11 -7.02 12.25
C GLY A 210 -3.09 -5.99 12.71
N LEU A 211 -1.81 -6.16 12.35
CA LEU A 211 -0.71 -5.25 12.67
C LEU A 211 -0.30 -4.37 11.49
N ASN A 212 -0.76 -4.70 10.29
CA ASN A 212 -0.41 -3.99 9.06
C ASN A 212 -1.48 -2.99 8.61
N SER A 213 -2.65 -3.02 9.26
CA SER A 213 -3.83 -2.28 8.82
C SER A 213 -4.41 -1.47 9.98
N TRP A 214 -4.67 -0.20 9.68
CA TRP A 214 -5.32 0.74 10.58
C TRP A 214 -6.67 1.14 10.00
N ILE A 215 -7.64 1.37 10.88
CA ILE A 215 -8.95 1.89 10.51
C ILE A 215 -9.26 3.15 11.33
N GLN A 216 -9.84 4.14 10.66
CA GLN A 216 -10.55 5.23 11.29
C GLN A 216 -11.99 5.21 10.80
N ALA A 217 -12.92 5.20 11.74
CA ALA A 217 -14.34 5.16 11.42
C ALA A 217 -15.13 5.88 12.52
N PRO A 218 -15.25 7.23 12.43
CA PRO A 218 -15.85 8.07 13.47
C PRO A 218 -17.27 7.66 13.83
N ASP A 219 -18.04 7.16 12.86
CA ASP A 219 -19.42 6.70 13.07
C ASP A 219 -19.52 5.40 13.91
N CYS A 220 -18.42 4.67 14.10
CA CYS A 220 -18.30 3.60 15.11
C CYS A 220 -17.58 4.05 16.38
N GLY A 221 -17.28 5.34 16.54
CA GLY A 221 -16.51 5.88 17.67
C GLY A 221 -14.99 5.69 17.55
N ILE A 222 -14.49 5.24 16.39
CA ILE A 222 -13.05 5.10 16.13
C ILE A 222 -12.55 6.42 15.52
N ASN A 223 -12.27 7.39 16.39
CA ASN A 223 -11.97 8.77 15.97
C ASN A 223 -10.51 9.00 15.56
N VAL A 224 -9.61 8.09 15.94
CA VAL A 224 -8.19 8.09 15.53
C VAL A 224 -7.91 6.77 14.82
N PRO A 225 -6.98 6.73 13.85
CA PRO A 225 -6.55 5.47 13.27
C PRO A 225 -6.21 4.50 14.38
N THR A 226 -6.81 3.31 14.34
CA THR A 226 -6.59 2.24 15.30
C THR A 226 -6.27 0.94 14.59
N LEU A 227 -5.28 0.19 15.08
CA LEU A 227 -4.91 -1.11 14.55
C LEU A 227 -6.08 -2.10 14.61
N PHE A 228 -6.20 -2.93 13.59
CA PHE A 228 -7.21 -4.00 13.52
C PHE A 228 -7.09 -4.96 14.70
N SER A 229 -5.87 -5.36 15.05
CA SER A 229 -5.60 -6.22 16.21
C SER A 229 -6.10 -5.62 17.53
N THR A 230 -6.02 -4.29 17.69
CA THR A 230 -6.51 -3.59 18.89
C THR A 230 -8.04 -3.57 18.96
N LEU A 231 -8.70 -3.63 17.81
CA LEU A 231 -10.17 -3.67 17.69
C LEU A 231 -10.76 -5.08 17.78
N GLY A 232 -9.91 -6.10 17.99
CA GLY A 232 -10.37 -7.50 18.07
C GLY A 232 -10.35 -8.25 16.74
N PHE A 233 -9.64 -7.73 15.74
CA PHE A 233 -9.41 -8.37 14.43
C PHE A 233 -7.93 -8.75 14.26
N PRO A 234 -7.36 -9.62 15.13
CA PRO A 234 -5.93 -9.94 15.15
C PRO A 234 -5.49 -10.90 14.03
N SER A 235 -6.38 -11.21 13.10
CA SER A 235 -6.12 -12.14 12.02
C SER A 235 -6.53 -11.58 10.67
N GLU A 236 -6.82 -10.29 10.58
CA GLU A 236 -7.32 -9.65 9.37
C GLU A 236 -6.40 -8.48 9.02
N ASP A 237 -6.04 -8.37 7.74
CA ASP A 237 -5.31 -7.22 7.23
C ASP A 237 -5.84 -6.87 5.83
N ALA A 238 -5.79 -5.58 5.49
CA ALA A 238 -5.98 -5.10 4.13
C ALA A 238 -4.74 -5.41 3.30
N ALA A 239 -4.94 -5.68 2.01
CA ALA A 239 -3.86 -5.86 1.05
C ALA A 239 -3.91 -4.73 0.02
N PHE A 240 -2.80 -4.00 -0.10
CA PHE A 240 -2.57 -3.00 -1.14
C PHE A 240 -1.29 -3.32 -1.89
N SER A 241 -1.21 -2.92 -3.14
CA SER A 241 0.06 -2.83 -3.88
C SER A 241 0.09 -1.54 -4.67
N ILE A 242 1.28 -1.02 -4.92
CA ILE A 242 1.47 0.15 -5.79
C ILE A 242 2.29 -0.24 -7.01
N THR A 243 1.98 0.38 -8.13
CA THR A 243 2.84 0.35 -9.31
C THR A 243 3.61 1.66 -9.37
N VAL A 244 4.93 1.55 -9.57
CA VAL A 244 5.84 2.69 -9.62
C VAL A 244 6.70 2.65 -10.88
N GLU A 245 7.20 3.81 -11.29
CA GLU A 245 8.28 3.95 -12.27
C GLU A 245 9.33 4.92 -11.73
N ASP A 246 10.55 4.85 -12.25
CA ASP A 246 11.56 5.85 -11.94
C ASP A 246 11.07 7.24 -12.34
N ALA A 247 11.14 8.19 -11.42
CA ALA A 247 10.93 9.58 -11.77
C ALA A 247 12.13 10.02 -12.62
N ALA A 248 11.89 10.31 -13.89
CA ALA A 248 12.95 10.81 -14.76
C ALA A 248 13.67 11.97 -14.07
N ALA A 249 14.99 11.87 -13.94
CA ALA A 249 15.79 12.96 -13.39
C ALA A 249 15.40 14.24 -14.16
N ALA A 250 14.95 15.27 -13.43
CA ALA A 250 14.66 16.55 -14.04
C ALA A 250 15.84 16.90 -14.96
N PRO A 251 15.60 17.26 -16.24
CA PRO A 251 16.71 17.56 -17.14
C PRO A 251 17.53 18.63 -16.44
N PHE A 252 18.78 18.29 -16.12
CA PHE A 252 19.73 19.25 -15.58
C PHE A 252 19.73 20.40 -16.58
N THR A 253 19.08 21.50 -16.20
CA THR A 253 19.28 22.77 -16.86
C THR A 253 20.67 23.16 -16.40
N GLU A 254 21.70 22.64 -17.08
CA GLU A 254 22.97 23.35 -17.15
C GLU A 254 22.57 24.77 -17.52
N CYS A 255 22.69 25.68 -16.55
CA CYS A 255 22.62 27.10 -16.84
C CYS A 255 23.69 27.34 -17.89
N GLY A 256 23.25 27.42 -19.15
CA GLY A 256 24.12 27.62 -20.29
C GLY A 256 24.98 28.83 -19.97
N VAL A 257 26.26 28.59 -19.71
CA VAL A 257 27.25 29.65 -19.84
C VAL A 257 27.12 30.09 -21.30
N PRO A 258 26.80 31.36 -21.59
CA PRO A 258 26.68 31.80 -22.96
C PRO A 258 28.02 31.52 -23.65
N LEU A 259 27.99 30.72 -24.71
CA LEU A 259 29.12 30.58 -25.64
C LEU A 259 29.40 31.95 -26.24
N GLY A 260 30.25 32.74 -25.59
CA GLY A 260 30.49 34.12 -26.00
C GLY A 260 31.51 34.92 -25.20
N GLN A 261 32.19 34.35 -24.19
CA GLN A 261 33.37 35.02 -23.63
C GLN A 261 34.66 34.46 -24.24
N PRO A 262 35.55 35.32 -24.79
CA PRO A 262 36.86 34.88 -25.24
C PRO A 262 37.65 34.33 -24.06
N ILE A 263 38.24 33.15 -24.26
CA ILE A 263 39.27 32.58 -23.39
C ILE A 263 40.39 33.62 -23.24
N PRO A 264 40.73 34.11 -22.03
CA PRO A 264 41.90 34.95 -21.85
C PRO A 264 43.14 34.14 -22.22
N ALA A 265 43.90 34.65 -23.20
CA ALA A 265 45.16 34.06 -23.60
C ALA A 265 46.10 33.92 -22.40
N VAL A 266 46.72 32.75 -22.30
CA VAL A 266 47.78 32.41 -21.36
C VAL A 266 48.92 33.44 -21.47
N GLY A 267 49.07 34.26 -20.44
CA GLY A 267 50.11 35.28 -20.32
C GLY A 267 50.85 35.17 -18.98
N THR A 268 51.97 34.46 -19.02
CA THR A 268 53.18 34.55 -18.19
C THR A 268 53.18 35.49 -16.96
N SER A 269 53.31 34.86 -15.78
CA SER A 269 54.12 35.26 -14.61
C SER A 269 54.59 36.72 -14.48
N GLY A 270 54.10 37.40 -13.44
CA GLY A 270 54.73 38.59 -12.86
C GLY A 270 54.51 38.63 -11.33
N PRO A 271 55.52 38.99 -10.51
CA PRO A 271 55.41 38.93 -9.05
C PRO A 271 54.56 40.07 -8.49
N MET A 272 53.64 39.73 -7.57
CA MET A 272 52.85 40.70 -6.81
C MET A 272 53.76 41.49 -5.86
N THR A 273 53.70 42.82 -5.94
CA THR A 273 54.18 43.75 -4.91
C THR A 273 52.97 44.14 -4.04
N PRO A 274 53.08 44.17 -2.69
CA PRO A 274 52.01 44.70 -1.87
C PRO A 274 52.12 46.23 -1.82
N SER A 275 51.03 46.92 -2.13
CA SER A 275 50.91 48.36 -1.86
C SER A 275 50.02 48.56 -0.64
N VAL A 276 50.61 49.19 0.37
CA VAL A 276 49.97 49.72 1.58
C VAL A 276 49.19 50.96 1.18
N ALA A 277 47.92 51.07 1.59
CA ALA A 277 47.18 52.31 1.54
C ALA A 277 46.75 52.69 2.97
N THR A 278 47.33 53.79 3.42
CA THR A 278 46.96 54.57 4.59
C THR A 278 45.79 55.48 4.24
N VAL A 279 44.73 55.48 5.06
CA VAL A 279 44.09 56.68 5.63
C VAL A 279 43.57 56.29 7.02
#